data_AF-A0A6C0E714-F1
#
_entry.id   AF-A0A6C0E714-F1
#
_cell.length_a   1.000
_cell.length_b   1.000
_cell.length_c   1.000
_cell.angle_alpha   90.00
_cell.angle_beta   90.00
_cell.angle_gamma   90.00
#
_symmetry.space_group_name_H-M   'P 1'
#
loop_
_entity.id
_entity.type
_entity.pdbx_description
1 polymer ?
#
loop_
_entity_poly.entity_id
_entity_poly.type
_entity_poly.pdbx_seq_one_letter_code
_entity_poly.pdbx_strand_id
1 'polypeptide(L)'
;MYFIAEDKNAYEIHKFDEFYYYYDEHGDYLYMRMIIWSINKQDILSDPYYMYDINTIKMFKLKITPGYISTFCRYGDINFLEWWKKSGLKLEYDDYSLETASQYGQIDVLDWWKNSGLKLKYSNALNHASSRGCVNALEWWKNSGLELQYSEDELHNASFYGHINVLEWWKNSGLELKYSHRALDSASYNFKVDTLEWWKNSGLPLKYSNHAIDNIVFKWYINQDIQIHINVLEWWKNSGLELKYSSENLHIDKIPTYNYIINWWKNSGLPPILIK
;
A
#
# COMPACT_ATOMS: atom_id res chain seq x y z
N MET A 1 23.61 -24.94 11.91
CA MET A 1 23.72 -26.36 11.52
C MET A 1 25.07 -26.50 10.83
N TYR A 2 25.93 -27.42 11.29
CA TYR A 2 27.27 -27.61 10.72
C TYR A 2 27.18 -28.36 9.39
N PHE A 3 27.84 -27.83 8.36
CA PHE A 3 28.11 -28.51 7.11
C PHE A 3 29.60 -28.81 7.08
N ILE A 4 29.95 -30.10 7.18
CA ILE A 4 31.32 -30.59 6.98
C ILE A 4 31.42 -30.93 5.50
N ALA A 5 32.24 -30.18 4.76
CA ALA A 5 32.67 -30.60 3.44
C ALA A 5 33.77 -31.66 3.63
N GLU A 6 33.54 -32.87 3.11
CA GLU A 6 34.54 -33.93 3.08
C GLU A 6 35.59 -33.66 2.00
N ASP A 7 36.42 -32.64 2.24
CA ASP A 7 37.83 -32.65 1.85
C ASP A 7 38.63 -31.96 2.98
N LYS A 8 39.22 -32.76 3.86
CA LYS A 8 39.61 -32.38 5.24
C LYS A 8 40.71 -31.32 5.38
N ASN A 9 41.23 -30.73 4.29
CA ASN A 9 42.44 -29.91 4.35
C ASN A 9 42.40 -28.54 3.63
N ALA A 10 41.25 -28.01 3.18
CA ALA A 10 41.28 -26.76 2.38
C ALA A 10 40.21 -25.69 2.66
N TYR A 11 39.03 -26.03 3.19
CA TYR A 11 37.91 -25.08 3.29
C TYR A 11 37.05 -25.28 4.55
N GLU A 12 36.61 -24.17 5.14
CA GLU A 12 35.66 -24.13 6.26
C GLU A 12 34.51 -23.14 5.95
N ILE A 13 33.28 -23.49 6.33
CA ILE A 13 32.09 -22.62 6.18
C ILE A 13 31.87 -21.90 7.52
N HIS A 14 32.15 -20.60 7.58
CA HIS A 14 32.18 -19.88 8.84
C HIS A 14 30.93 -19.04 9.15
N LYS A 15 30.25 -18.46 8.15
CA LYS A 15 29.19 -17.46 8.40
C LYS A 15 28.21 -17.29 7.22
N PHE A 16 26.96 -16.93 7.55
CA PHE A 16 26.01 -16.31 6.62
C PHE A 16 26.17 -14.81 6.79
N ASP A 17 26.77 -14.11 5.83
CA ASP A 17 27.08 -12.69 6.06
C ASP A 17 26.53 -11.74 5.02
N GLU A 18 26.06 -12.21 3.86
CA GLU A 18 25.59 -11.29 2.83
C GLU A 18 24.19 -11.63 2.32
N PHE A 19 23.23 -10.85 2.81
CA PHE A 19 21.91 -10.71 2.21
C PHE A 19 22.01 -9.63 1.14
N TYR A 20 21.65 -9.98 -0.08
CA TYR A 20 21.56 -9.02 -1.17
C TYR A 20 20.12 -8.92 -1.65
N TYR A 21 19.66 -7.68 -1.79
CA TYR A 21 18.38 -7.35 -2.41
C TYR A 21 18.65 -7.09 -3.89
N TYR A 22 18.04 -7.87 -4.76
CA TYR A 22 17.87 -7.49 -6.16
C TYR A 22 16.49 -6.86 -6.31
N TYR A 23 16.49 -5.65 -6.86
CA TYR A 23 15.28 -4.94 -7.26
C TYR A 23 15.19 -5.01 -8.78
N ASP A 24 14.21 -5.73 -9.31
CA ASP A 24 13.83 -5.64 -10.71
C ASP A 24 12.38 -5.15 -10.85
N GLU A 25 11.88 -5.08 -12.09
CA GLU A 25 10.53 -4.60 -12.43
C GLU A 25 9.38 -5.48 -11.86
N HIS A 26 9.69 -6.63 -11.27
CA HIS A 26 8.74 -7.63 -10.78
C HIS A 26 8.75 -7.87 -9.26
N GLY A 27 9.69 -7.31 -8.49
CA GLY A 27 9.60 -7.28 -7.02
C GLY A 27 10.90 -7.46 -6.25
N ASP A 28 10.73 -7.65 -4.93
CA ASP A 28 11.82 -7.81 -3.95
C ASP A 28 12.38 -9.25 -3.98
N TYR A 29 13.52 -9.48 -4.62
CA TYR A 29 14.19 -10.77 -4.58
C TYR A 29 15.27 -10.77 -3.51
N LEU A 30 14.98 -11.46 -2.40
CA LEU A 30 15.95 -11.66 -1.33
C LEU A 30 16.78 -12.90 -1.64
N TYR A 31 18.08 -12.70 -1.84
CA TYR A 31 19.04 -13.79 -2.00
C TYR A 31 20.01 -13.82 -0.83
N MET A 32 20.49 -15.02 -0.51
CA MET A 32 21.60 -15.22 0.41
C MET A 32 22.77 -15.89 -0.31
N ARG A 33 24.00 -15.55 0.07
CA ARG A 33 25.20 -16.31 -0.31
C ARG A 33 25.92 -16.80 0.95
N MET A 34 26.56 -17.95 0.83
CA MET A 34 27.43 -18.48 1.87
C MET A 34 28.84 -17.96 1.65
N ILE A 35 29.52 -17.57 2.74
CA ILE A 35 30.94 -17.28 2.70
C ILE A 35 31.70 -18.56 3.02
N ILE A 36 32.49 -19.01 2.05
CA ILE A 36 33.36 -20.17 2.12
C ILE A 36 34.78 -19.65 2.29
N TRP A 37 35.41 -19.97 3.41
CA TRP A 37 36.77 -19.52 3.70
C TRP A 37 37.78 -20.53 3.18
N SER A 38 38.78 -20.05 2.46
CA SER A 38 39.98 -20.83 2.14
C SER A 38 41.09 -20.52 3.13
N ILE A 39 41.91 -21.52 3.45
CA ILE A 39 43.12 -21.40 4.30
C ILE A 39 44.04 -20.26 3.83
N ASN A 40 43.97 -19.86 2.55
CA ASN A 40 44.76 -18.80 1.95
C ASN A 40 44.19 -17.36 2.13
N LYS A 41 43.21 -17.15 3.01
CA LYS A 41 42.64 -15.84 3.43
C LYS A 41 41.90 -15.04 2.35
N GLN A 42 41.37 -15.70 1.32
CA GLN A 42 40.46 -15.07 0.37
C GLN A 42 39.04 -15.64 0.54
N ASP A 43 38.07 -14.75 0.70
CA ASP A 43 36.65 -15.12 0.78
C ASP A 43 36.18 -15.65 -0.58
N ILE A 44 35.60 -16.85 -0.58
CA ILE A 44 34.92 -17.43 -1.74
C ILE A 44 33.42 -17.36 -1.45
N LEU A 45 32.65 -16.74 -2.35
CA LEU A 45 31.20 -16.70 -2.23
C LEU A 45 30.58 -17.89 -2.97
N SER A 46 29.56 -18.51 -2.37
CA SER A 46 28.72 -19.47 -3.08
C SER A 46 27.88 -18.81 -4.18
N ASP A 47 27.23 -19.65 -4.98
CA ASP A 47 26.10 -19.21 -5.79
C ASP A 47 24.98 -18.61 -4.90
N PRO A 48 24.17 -17.68 -5.44
CA PRO A 48 23.05 -17.09 -4.71
C PRO A 48 21.90 -18.08 -4.54
N TYR A 49 21.37 -18.15 -3.32
CA TYR A 49 20.18 -18.93 -2.98
C TYR A 49 18.98 -18.01 -2.81
N TYR A 50 17.90 -18.27 -3.56
CA TYR A 50 16.68 -17.48 -3.46
C TYR A 50 15.93 -17.81 -2.16
N MET A 51 15.76 -16.81 -1.30
CA MET A 51 15.23 -17.04 0.04
C MET A 51 13.80 -17.55 0.06
N TYR A 52 13.03 -17.41 -1.03
CA TYR A 52 11.64 -17.87 -1.14
C TYR A 52 11.50 -19.18 -1.94
N ASP A 53 12.62 -19.82 -2.32
CA ASP A 53 12.59 -21.16 -2.93
C ASP A 53 12.42 -22.25 -1.85
N ILE A 54 11.53 -23.21 -2.12
CA ILE A 54 11.23 -24.32 -1.20
C ILE A 54 12.49 -25.17 -0.91
N ASN A 55 13.39 -25.35 -1.88
CA ASN A 55 14.61 -26.12 -1.65
C ASN A 55 15.59 -25.33 -0.79
N THR A 56 15.71 -24.02 -0.99
CA THR A 56 16.47 -23.15 -0.09
C THR A 56 15.95 -23.20 1.35
N ILE A 57 14.62 -23.14 1.54
CA ILE A 57 13.99 -23.27 2.86
C ILE A 57 14.37 -24.60 3.53
N LYS A 58 14.29 -25.71 2.79
CA LYS A 58 14.64 -27.05 3.29
C LYS A 58 16.14 -27.17 3.60
N MET A 59 16.98 -26.70 2.69
CA MET A 59 18.44 -26.79 2.77
C MET A 59 18.96 -26.08 4.03
N PHE A 60 18.47 -24.88 4.30
CA PHE A 60 18.93 -24.07 5.43
C PHE A 60 18.03 -24.14 6.66
N LYS A 61 16.93 -24.92 6.60
CA LYS A 61 15.92 -25.04 7.67
C LYS A 61 15.40 -23.66 8.10
N LEU A 62 15.06 -22.83 7.12
CA LEU A 62 14.64 -21.46 7.37
C LEU A 62 13.35 -21.43 8.20
N LYS A 63 13.30 -20.51 9.17
CA LYS A 63 12.09 -20.29 9.96
C LYS A 63 11.07 -19.54 9.13
N ILE A 64 9.89 -20.13 8.94
CA ILE A 64 8.76 -19.51 8.27
C ILE A 64 7.99 -18.65 9.29
N THR A 65 7.97 -17.33 9.07
CA THR A 65 7.26 -16.36 9.93
C THR A 65 5.96 -15.88 9.25
N PRO A 66 5.02 -15.25 9.98
CA PRO A 66 3.81 -14.70 9.37
C PRO A 66 4.10 -13.73 8.21
N GLY A 67 5.06 -12.81 8.38
CA GLY A 67 5.47 -11.90 7.30
C GLY A 67 6.02 -12.63 6.07
N TYR A 68 6.70 -13.77 6.27
CA TYR A 68 7.18 -14.60 5.18
C TYR A 68 6.02 -15.23 4.40
N ILE A 69 4.96 -15.69 5.07
CA ILE A 69 3.71 -16.17 4.43
C ILE A 69 3.02 -15.06 3.63
N SER A 70 2.95 -13.85 4.20
CA SER A 70 2.33 -12.69 3.56
C SER A 70 3.03 -12.33 2.24
N THR A 71 4.34 -12.57 2.10
CA THR A 71 5.05 -12.40 0.84
C THR A 71 4.54 -13.36 -0.25
N PHE A 72 4.33 -14.63 0.06
CA PHE A 72 3.73 -15.56 -0.94
C PHE A 72 2.28 -15.21 -1.25
N CYS A 73 1.54 -14.70 -0.26
CA CYS A 73 0.18 -14.20 -0.49
C CYS A 73 0.16 -12.97 -1.41
N ARG A 74 1.17 -12.10 -1.34
CA ARG A 74 1.36 -10.95 -2.26
C ARG A 74 1.57 -11.39 -3.69
N TYR A 75 2.41 -12.40 -3.90
CA TYR A 75 2.83 -12.84 -5.24
C TYR A 75 1.93 -13.92 -5.85
N GLY A 76 0.94 -14.43 -5.12
CA GLY A 76 0.00 -15.41 -5.66
C GLY A 76 0.51 -16.85 -5.61
N ASP A 77 1.51 -17.17 -4.79
CA ASP A 77 2.17 -18.49 -4.82
C ASP A 77 1.42 -19.54 -3.99
N ILE A 78 0.43 -20.16 -4.63
CA ILE A 78 -0.38 -21.24 -4.06
C ILE A 78 0.46 -22.51 -3.87
N ASN A 79 1.47 -22.75 -4.70
CA ASN A 79 2.30 -23.94 -4.60
C ASN A 79 3.09 -23.96 -3.29
N PHE A 80 3.62 -22.80 -2.91
CA PHE A 80 4.22 -22.63 -1.60
C PHE A 80 3.22 -22.85 -0.46
N LEU A 81 2.03 -22.24 -0.53
CA LEU A 81 1.00 -22.39 0.52
C LEU A 81 0.56 -23.85 0.70
N GLU A 82 0.38 -24.57 -0.40
CA GLU A 82 0.10 -26.02 -0.41
C GLU A 82 1.23 -26.83 0.21
N TRP A 83 2.48 -26.56 -0.19
CA TRP A 83 3.64 -27.22 0.40
C TRP A 83 3.75 -26.93 1.90
N TRP A 84 3.62 -25.68 2.30
CA TRP A 84 3.70 -25.23 3.68
C TRP A 84 2.67 -25.95 4.56
N LYS A 85 1.41 -26.03 4.10
CA LYS A 85 0.34 -26.77 4.77
C LYS A 85 0.65 -28.26 4.94
N LYS A 86 1.32 -28.88 3.97
CA LYS A 86 1.70 -30.31 3.98
C LYS A 86 3.06 -30.60 4.62
N SER A 87 3.84 -29.58 4.95
CA SER A 87 5.24 -29.71 5.36
C SER A 87 5.44 -30.33 6.74
N GLY A 88 4.40 -30.39 7.58
CA GLY A 88 4.50 -30.74 9.00
C GLY A 88 5.11 -29.63 9.87
N LEU A 89 5.43 -28.47 9.30
CA LEU A 89 5.86 -27.29 10.05
C LEU A 89 4.69 -26.70 10.84
N LYS A 90 5.02 -25.97 11.90
CA LYS A 90 4.01 -25.20 12.65
C LYS A 90 3.44 -24.11 11.74
N LEU A 91 2.12 -24.10 11.58
CA LEU A 91 1.42 -23.14 10.74
C LEU A 91 1.19 -21.82 11.49
N GLU A 92 2.19 -20.94 11.48
CA GLU A 92 2.12 -19.59 12.06
C GLU A 92 1.81 -18.55 10.97
N TYR A 93 0.69 -17.84 11.14
CA TYR A 93 0.21 -16.79 10.23
C TYR A 93 -0.71 -15.82 10.98
N ASP A 94 -0.91 -14.64 10.42
CA ASP A 94 -1.74 -13.55 10.95
C ASP A 94 -2.73 -13.04 9.89
N ASP A 95 -3.40 -11.93 10.19
CA ASP A 95 -4.37 -11.28 9.32
C ASP A 95 -3.75 -10.71 8.03
N TYR A 96 -2.47 -10.33 8.06
CA TYR A 96 -1.75 -9.85 6.89
C TYR A 96 -1.76 -10.82 5.71
N SER A 97 -1.94 -12.13 5.93
CA SER A 97 -2.01 -13.10 4.83
C SER A 97 -3.20 -12.84 3.89
N LEU A 98 -4.41 -12.70 4.45
CA LEU A 98 -5.62 -12.40 3.67
C LEU A 98 -5.67 -10.92 3.25
N GLU A 99 -5.18 -10.02 4.09
CA GLU A 99 -5.15 -8.58 3.80
C GLU A 99 -4.22 -8.27 2.63
N THR A 100 -3.02 -8.88 2.59
CA THR A 100 -2.08 -8.73 1.48
C THR A 100 -2.62 -9.35 0.20
N ALA A 101 -3.21 -10.55 0.27
CA ALA A 101 -3.86 -11.13 -0.91
C ALA A 101 -4.96 -10.22 -1.47
N SER A 102 -5.74 -9.58 -0.59
CA SER A 102 -6.77 -8.60 -0.97
C SER A 102 -6.16 -7.32 -1.55
N GLN A 103 -5.08 -6.84 -0.95
CA GLN A 103 -4.33 -5.66 -1.37
C GLN A 103 -3.78 -5.78 -2.80
N TYR A 104 -3.37 -6.98 -3.20
CA TYR A 104 -2.77 -7.25 -4.50
C TYR A 104 -3.72 -7.98 -5.47
N GLY A 105 -5.00 -8.14 -5.12
CA GLY A 105 -6.00 -8.75 -6.00
C GLY A 105 -5.78 -10.24 -6.28
N GLN A 106 -5.13 -10.96 -5.37
CA GLN A 106 -4.74 -12.37 -5.53
C GLN A 106 -5.91 -13.31 -5.21
N ILE A 107 -6.85 -13.42 -6.16
CA ILE A 107 -8.12 -14.14 -5.95
C ILE A 107 -7.91 -15.62 -5.67
N ASP A 108 -7.01 -16.27 -6.39
CA ASP A 108 -6.74 -17.69 -6.20
C ASP A 108 -6.15 -17.98 -4.81
N VAL A 109 -5.39 -17.03 -4.23
CA VAL A 109 -4.90 -17.12 -2.85
C VAL A 109 -6.04 -16.94 -1.84
N LEU A 110 -6.97 -16.02 -2.09
CA LEU A 110 -8.16 -15.84 -1.24
C LEU A 110 -9.02 -17.11 -1.24
N ASP A 111 -9.24 -17.71 -2.42
CA ASP A 111 -9.92 -18.99 -2.56
C ASP A 111 -9.15 -20.12 -1.87
N TRP A 112 -7.83 -20.16 -1.99
CA TRP A 112 -7.01 -21.14 -1.28
C TRP A 112 -7.21 -21.04 0.22
N TRP A 113 -7.09 -19.83 0.79
CA TRP A 113 -7.29 -19.62 2.23
C TRP A 113 -8.67 -20.07 2.67
N LYS A 114 -9.73 -19.66 1.95
CA LYS A 114 -11.12 -20.05 2.22
C LYS A 114 -11.32 -21.56 2.24
N ASN A 115 -10.67 -22.29 1.34
CA ASN A 115 -10.79 -23.75 1.20
C ASN A 115 -9.73 -24.54 1.99
N SER A 116 -8.76 -23.87 2.61
CA SER A 116 -7.62 -24.52 3.28
C SER A 116 -8.03 -25.27 4.55
N GLY A 117 -9.16 -24.94 5.18
CA GLY A 117 -9.54 -25.41 6.51
C GLY A 117 -8.75 -24.75 7.65
N LEU A 118 -7.90 -23.76 7.34
CA LEU A 118 -7.24 -22.91 8.32
C LEU A 118 -8.21 -21.84 8.83
N LYS A 119 -8.00 -21.37 10.06
CA LYS A 119 -8.80 -20.28 10.63
C LYS A 119 -8.52 -19.00 9.84
N LEU A 120 -9.55 -18.43 9.23
CA LEU A 120 -9.43 -17.15 8.54
C LEU A 120 -9.23 -16.01 9.57
N LYS A 121 -8.21 -15.18 9.35
CA LYS A 121 -7.89 -14.01 10.15
C LYS A 121 -7.85 -12.82 9.21
N TYR A 122 -8.67 -11.81 9.45
CA TYR A 122 -8.71 -10.60 8.65
C TYR A 122 -9.44 -9.51 9.45
N SER A 123 -9.01 -8.25 9.29
CA SER A 123 -9.70 -7.10 9.88
C SER A 123 -9.80 -5.91 8.93
N ASN A 124 -8.82 -5.73 8.04
CA ASN A 124 -8.71 -4.59 7.14
C ASN A 124 -8.67 -4.99 5.65
N ALA A 125 -9.16 -6.18 5.30
CA ALA A 125 -9.02 -6.71 3.94
C ALA A 125 -9.70 -5.83 2.87
N LEU A 126 -10.92 -5.34 3.14
CA LEU A 126 -11.65 -4.45 2.23
C LEU A 126 -10.98 -3.07 2.13
N ASN A 127 -10.45 -2.55 3.24
CA ASN A 127 -9.69 -1.32 3.26
C ASN A 127 -8.42 -1.44 2.40
N HIS A 128 -7.64 -2.51 2.57
CA HIS A 128 -6.45 -2.76 1.77
C HIS A 128 -6.75 -2.92 0.28
N ALA A 129 -7.79 -3.67 -0.09
CA ALA A 129 -8.25 -3.76 -1.47
C ALA A 129 -8.68 -2.39 -2.03
N SER A 130 -9.43 -1.60 -1.25
CA SER A 130 -9.89 -0.26 -1.64
C SER A 130 -8.73 0.71 -1.85
N SER A 131 -7.71 0.66 -0.98
CA SER A 131 -6.51 1.50 -1.04
C SER A 131 -5.60 1.22 -2.23
N ARG A 132 -5.75 0.06 -2.89
CA ARG A 132 -4.96 -0.34 -4.07
C ARG A 132 -5.76 -0.40 -5.35
N GLY A 133 -7.05 -0.09 -5.31
CA GLY A 133 -7.87 -0.12 -6.52
C GLY A 133 -8.34 -1.53 -6.92
N CYS A 134 -8.23 -2.53 -6.04
CA CYS A 134 -8.47 -3.94 -6.33
C CYS A 134 -9.97 -4.31 -6.27
N VAL A 135 -10.73 -3.89 -7.28
CA VAL A 135 -12.17 -4.18 -7.39
C VAL A 135 -12.47 -5.69 -7.44
N ASN A 136 -11.60 -6.49 -8.06
CA ASN A 136 -11.75 -7.95 -8.10
C ASN A 136 -11.74 -8.58 -6.71
N ALA A 137 -10.87 -8.11 -5.81
CA ALA A 137 -10.83 -8.58 -4.42
C ALA A 137 -12.07 -8.15 -3.65
N LEU A 138 -12.55 -6.91 -3.83
CA LEU A 138 -13.80 -6.43 -3.22
C LEU A 138 -15.00 -7.29 -3.66
N GLU A 139 -15.09 -7.61 -4.95
CA GLU A 139 -16.14 -8.48 -5.48
C GLU A 139 -16.03 -9.91 -4.92
N TRP A 140 -14.81 -10.44 -4.79
CA TRP A 140 -14.60 -11.75 -4.15
C TRP A 140 -15.07 -11.74 -2.70
N TRP A 141 -14.69 -10.74 -1.90
CA TRP A 141 -15.12 -10.62 -0.51
C TRP A 141 -16.64 -10.58 -0.40
N LYS A 142 -17.30 -9.74 -1.21
CA LYS A 142 -18.76 -9.64 -1.26
C LYS A 142 -19.45 -10.98 -1.54
N ASN A 143 -18.89 -11.79 -2.44
CA ASN A 143 -19.46 -13.09 -2.83
C ASN A 143 -18.94 -14.28 -2.01
N SER A 144 -17.99 -14.05 -1.11
CA SER A 144 -17.33 -15.12 -0.36
C SER A 144 -18.25 -15.80 0.66
N GLY A 145 -19.30 -15.12 1.11
CA GLY A 145 -20.12 -15.55 2.25
C GLY A 145 -19.46 -15.34 3.61
N LEU A 146 -18.30 -14.66 3.65
CA LEU A 146 -17.63 -14.25 4.88
C LEU A 146 -18.22 -12.93 5.41
N GLU A 147 -18.09 -12.70 6.70
CA GLU A 147 -18.48 -11.43 7.32
C GLU A 147 -17.63 -10.29 6.75
N LEU A 148 -18.28 -9.22 6.26
CA LEU A 148 -17.61 -8.04 5.72
C LEU A 148 -17.32 -7.04 6.84
N GLN A 149 -16.04 -6.83 7.12
CA GLN A 149 -15.57 -5.85 8.09
C GLN A 149 -15.09 -4.60 7.34
N TYR A 150 -15.81 -3.50 7.48
CA TYR A 150 -15.50 -2.23 6.81
C TYR A 150 -16.08 -1.01 7.55
N SER A 151 -15.43 0.14 7.38
CA SER A 151 -15.70 1.41 8.06
C SER A 151 -15.80 2.55 7.04
N GLU A 152 -15.51 3.79 7.46
CA GLU A 152 -15.34 4.92 6.55
C GLU A 152 -13.97 4.93 5.84
N ASP A 153 -13.03 4.10 6.30
CA ASP A 153 -11.65 4.12 5.81
C ASP A 153 -11.55 3.61 4.36
N GLU A 154 -12.45 2.74 3.90
CA GLU A 154 -12.48 2.23 2.53
C GLU A 154 -12.68 3.35 1.51
N LEU A 155 -13.75 4.14 1.66
CA LEU A 155 -14.04 5.26 0.76
C LEU A 155 -13.04 6.41 0.95
N HIS A 156 -12.54 6.61 2.18
CA HIS A 156 -11.49 7.58 2.45
C HIS A 156 -10.19 7.21 1.71
N ASN A 157 -9.69 5.98 1.82
CA ASN A 157 -8.45 5.55 1.17
C ASN A 157 -8.59 5.44 -0.35
N ALA A 158 -9.74 4.95 -0.84
CA ALA A 158 -10.03 4.98 -2.28
C ALA A 158 -9.97 6.42 -2.82
N SER A 159 -10.50 7.39 -2.06
CA SER A 159 -10.45 8.81 -2.43
C SER A 159 -9.03 9.39 -2.34
N PHE A 160 -8.28 9.03 -1.29
CA PHE A 160 -6.89 9.46 -1.08
C PHE A 160 -5.99 9.03 -2.25
N TYR A 161 -6.09 7.78 -2.70
CA TYR A 161 -5.27 7.26 -3.78
C TYR A 161 -5.83 7.54 -5.18
N GLY A 162 -7.10 7.95 -5.26
CA GLY A 162 -7.77 8.34 -6.50
C GLY A 162 -8.37 7.17 -7.28
N HIS A 163 -8.79 6.11 -6.59
CA HIS A 163 -9.34 4.89 -7.17
C HIS A 163 -10.84 5.02 -7.46
N ILE A 164 -11.17 5.75 -8.53
CA ILE A 164 -12.57 5.98 -8.97
C ILE A 164 -13.31 4.67 -9.25
N ASN A 165 -12.62 3.67 -9.81
CA ASN A 165 -13.19 2.34 -10.03
C ASN A 165 -13.68 1.66 -8.74
N VAL A 166 -12.98 1.86 -7.62
CA VAL A 166 -13.38 1.36 -6.30
C VAL A 166 -14.55 2.17 -5.75
N LEU A 167 -14.53 3.50 -5.89
CA LEU A 167 -15.65 4.34 -5.46
C LEU A 167 -16.95 3.98 -6.21
N GLU A 168 -16.85 3.75 -7.52
CA GLU A 168 -17.97 3.29 -8.33
C GLU A 168 -18.44 1.89 -7.94
N TRP A 169 -17.52 0.97 -7.63
CA TRP A 169 -17.89 -0.35 -7.12
C TRP A 169 -18.65 -0.25 -5.80
N TRP A 170 -18.15 0.52 -4.83
CA TRP A 170 -18.81 0.72 -3.54
C TRP A 170 -20.22 1.28 -3.74
N LYS A 171 -20.36 2.33 -4.56
CA LYS A 171 -21.64 2.95 -4.90
C LYS A 171 -22.67 1.96 -5.46
N ASN A 172 -22.22 1.02 -6.29
CA ASN A 172 -23.08 0.03 -6.95
C ASN A 172 -23.15 -1.33 -6.23
N SER A 173 -22.40 -1.51 -5.14
CA SER A 173 -22.27 -2.80 -4.45
C SER A 173 -23.56 -3.23 -3.74
N GLY A 174 -24.43 -2.28 -3.38
CA GLY A 174 -25.57 -2.51 -2.50
C GLY A 174 -25.20 -2.55 -1.01
N LEU A 175 -23.93 -2.35 -0.65
CA LEU A 175 -23.47 -2.20 0.72
C LEU A 175 -23.75 -0.77 1.22
N GLU A 176 -23.90 -0.61 2.53
CA GLU A 176 -24.02 0.71 3.16
C GLU A 176 -22.77 1.55 2.89
N LEU A 177 -22.94 2.77 2.35
CA LEU A 177 -21.85 3.70 2.11
C LEU A 177 -21.50 4.47 3.39
N LYS A 178 -20.38 4.11 4.01
CA LYS A 178 -19.83 4.78 5.20
C LYS A 178 -18.74 5.75 4.77
N TYR A 179 -18.96 7.05 4.94
CA TYR A 179 -17.95 8.08 4.66
C TYR A 179 -18.23 9.40 5.38
N SER A 180 -17.16 10.14 5.64
CA SER A 180 -17.16 11.47 6.25
C SER A 180 -16.45 12.50 5.37
N HIS A 181 -16.22 13.70 5.89
CA HIS A 181 -15.50 14.76 5.19
C HIS A 181 -14.08 14.35 4.77
N ARG A 182 -13.49 13.36 5.46
CA ARG A 182 -12.17 12.81 5.17
C ARG A 182 -12.03 12.34 3.71
N ALA A 183 -13.11 11.88 3.06
CA ALA A 183 -13.03 11.41 1.68
C ALA A 183 -12.65 12.52 0.69
N LEU A 184 -13.41 13.63 0.66
CA LEU A 184 -13.11 14.77 -0.22
C LEU A 184 -11.87 15.53 0.24
N ASP A 185 -11.68 15.70 1.54
CA ASP A 185 -10.50 16.39 2.10
C ASP A 185 -9.21 15.67 1.67
N SER A 186 -9.19 14.32 1.71
CA SER A 186 -8.03 13.52 1.30
C SER A 186 -7.84 13.42 -0.20
N ALA A 187 -8.91 13.41 -1.00
CA ALA A 187 -8.82 13.53 -2.46
C ALA A 187 -8.17 14.86 -2.85
N SER A 188 -8.59 15.95 -2.20
CA SER A 188 -8.00 17.27 -2.39
C SER A 188 -6.54 17.32 -1.96
N TYR A 189 -6.23 16.78 -0.77
CA TYR A 189 -4.86 16.68 -0.25
C TYR A 189 -3.92 15.87 -1.16
N ASN A 190 -4.41 14.87 -1.89
CA ASN A 190 -3.58 14.09 -2.83
C ASN A 190 -3.74 14.50 -4.29
N PHE A 191 -4.30 15.68 -4.51
CA PHE A 191 -4.45 16.28 -5.82
C PHE A 191 -5.24 15.43 -6.82
N LYS A 192 -6.22 14.68 -6.32
CA LYS A 192 -7.05 13.76 -7.11
C LYS A 192 -8.24 14.50 -7.72
N VAL A 193 -7.98 15.39 -8.67
CA VAL A 193 -9.00 16.22 -9.34
C VAL A 193 -10.12 15.36 -9.94
N ASP A 194 -9.79 14.28 -10.65
CA ASP A 194 -10.80 13.38 -11.23
C ASP A 194 -11.67 12.71 -10.16
N THR A 195 -11.12 12.45 -8.98
CA THR A 195 -11.86 11.90 -7.85
C THR A 195 -12.79 12.93 -7.22
N LEU A 196 -12.35 14.19 -7.12
CA LEU A 196 -13.21 15.30 -6.70
C LEU A 196 -14.38 15.49 -7.69
N GLU A 197 -14.10 15.40 -8.99
CA GLU A 197 -15.12 15.48 -10.04
C GLU A 197 -16.09 14.28 -9.97
N TRP A 198 -15.60 13.07 -9.70
CA TRP A 198 -16.46 11.91 -9.46
C TRP A 198 -17.36 12.14 -8.23
N TRP A 199 -16.82 12.62 -7.11
CA TRP A 199 -17.62 12.92 -5.91
C TRP A 199 -18.73 13.91 -6.23
N LYS A 200 -18.41 15.02 -6.91
CA LYS A 200 -19.38 16.04 -7.34
C LYS A 200 -20.51 15.47 -8.20
N ASN A 201 -20.18 14.55 -9.11
CA ASN A 201 -21.14 13.94 -10.04
C ASN A 201 -21.79 12.65 -9.51
N SER A 202 -21.37 12.16 -8.34
CA SER A 202 -21.81 10.87 -7.81
C SER A 202 -23.29 10.85 -7.38
N GLY A 203 -23.87 12.03 -7.10
CA GLY A 203 -25.19 12.17 -6.46
C GLY A 203 -25.18 11.92 -4.94
N LEU A 204 -24.00 11.68 -4.35
CA LEU A 204 -23.84 11.51 -2.91
C LEU A 204 -23.72 12.88 -2.20
N PRO A 205 -24.16 12.99 -0.93
CA PRO A 205 -23.91 14.18 -0.13
C PRO A 205 -22.42 14.53 -0.08
N LEU A 206 -22.07 15.74 -0.50
CA LEU A 206 -20.70 16.26 -0.50
C LEU A 206 -20.33 16.72 0.92
N LYS A 207 -19.47 15.95 1.58
CA LYS A 207 -18.94 16.26 2.92
C LYS A 207 -17.49 16.67 2.75
N TYR A 208 -17.14 17.88 3.17
CA TYR A 208 -15.78 18.40 3.18
C TYR A 208 -15.63 19.53 4.20
N SER A 209 -14.41 19.71 4.71
CA SER A 209 -14.05 20.74 5.69
C SER A 209 -13.11 21.78 5.09
N ASN A 210 -12.65 22.73 5.90
CA ASN A 210 -11.59 23.66 5.50
C ASN A 210 -10.28 22.97 5.13
N HIS A 211 -10.03 21.75 5.65
CA HIS A 211 -8.85 20.95 5.31
C HIS A 211 -8.72 20.63 3.82
N ALA A 212 -9.83 20.61 3.07
CA ALA A 212 -9.80 20.40 1.63
C ALA A 212 -8.98 21.46 0.90
N ILE A 213 -9.02 22.72 1.33
CA ILE A 213 -8.24 23.82 0.74
C ILE A 213 -6.96 24.03 1.53
N ASP A 214 -7.06 24.05 2.86
CA ASP A 214 -5.96 24.33 3.79
C ASP A 214 -4.77 23.38 3.60
N ASN A 215 -5.01 22.09 3.40
CA ASN A 215 -3.90 21.13 3.30
C ASN A 215 -3.20 21.13 1.93
N ILE A 216 -3.83 21.67 0.87
CA ILE A 216 -3.16 21.88 -0.43
C ILE A 216 -1.97 22.81 -0.22
N VAL A 217 -2.15 23.81 0.62
CA VAL A 217 -1.17 24.83 0.96
C VAL A 217 0.00 24.23 1.75
N PHE A 218 -0.27 23.34 2.71
CA PHE A 218 0.76 22.70 3.53
C PHE A 218 1.55 21.60 2.82
N LYS A 219 0.96 20.83 1.89
CA LYS A 219 1.65 19.67 1.29
C LYS A 219 2.80 20.04 0.35
N TRP A 220 2.93 21.31 -0.02
CA TRP A 220 3.97 21.79 -0.93
C TRP A 220 5.40 21.43 -0.47
N TYR A 221 5.65 21.40 0.84
CA TYR A 221 6.95 20.99 1.39
C TYR A 221 7.37 19.55 0.99
N ILE A 222 6.39 18.73 0.59
CA ILE A 222 6.57 17.31 0.26
C ILE A 222 6.55 17.09 -1.26
N ASN A 223 5.76 17.87 -2.02
CA ASN A 223 5.66 17.77 -3.47
C ASN A 223 5.77 19.15 -4.13
N GLN A 224 6.85 19.39 -4.87
CA GLN A 224 7.18 20.70 -5.43
C GLN A 224 6.64 20.93 -6.86
N ASP A 225 5.80 20.02 -7.39
CA ASP A 225 5.09 20.27 -8.64
C ASP A 225 3.99 21.32 -8.40
N ILE A 226 4.21 22.55 -8.84
CA ILE A 226 3.26 23.65 -8.63
C ILE A 226 1.93 23.40 -9.36
N GLN A 227 1.96 22.73 -10.51
CA GLN A 227 0.80 22.62 -11.37
C GLN A 227 -0.29 21.74 -10.74
N ILE A 228 0.08 20.66 -10.04
CA ILE A 228 -0.88 19.78 -9.37
C ILE A 228 -1.62 20.51 -8.23
N HIS A 229 -0.97 21.44 -7.52
CA HIS A 229 -1.62 22.25 -6.50
C HIS A 229 -2.61 23.25 -7.12
N ILE A 230 -2.18 23.95 -8.18
CA ILE A 230 -3.02 24.93 -8.90
C ILE A 230 -4.25 24.25 -9.52
N ASN A 231 -4.09 23.06 -10.10
CA ASN A 231 -5.19 22.33 -10.71
C ASN A 231 -6.33 22.04 -9.71
N VAL A 232 -5.99 21.68 -8.47
CA VAL A 232 -6.98 21.40 -7.43
C VAL A 232 -7.63 22.68 -6.92
N LEU A 233 -6.86 23.76 -6.75
CA LEU A 233 -7.39 25.08 -6.38
C LEU A 233 -8.34 25.63 -7.44
N GLU A 234 -7.97 25.51 -8.73
CA GLU A 234 -8.85 25.85 -9.84
C GLU A 234 -10.09 24.96 -9.89
N TRP A 235 -9.96 23.66 -9.62
CA TRP A 235 -11.13 22.79 -9.52
C TRP A 235 -12.09 23.28 -8.43
N TRP A 236 -11.59 23.56 -7.22
CA TRP A 236 -12.42 24.09 -6.12
C TRP A 236 -13.10 25.40 -6.51
N LYS A 237 -12.34 26.36 -7.05
CA LYS A 237 -12.85 27.67 -7.51
C LYS A 237 -13.96 27.52 -8.56
N ASN A 238 -13.79 26.62 -9.51
CA ASN A 238 -14.72 26.42 -10.62
C ASN A 238 -15.81 25.37 -10.32
N SER A 239 -15.74 24.70 -9.17
CA SER A 239 -16.67 23.62 -8.80
C SER A 239 -18.09 24.13 -8.53
N GLY A 240 -18.24 25.41 -8.14
CA GLY A 240 -19.48 25.99 -7.63
C GLY A 240 -19.78 25.60 -6.16
N LEU A 241 -18.87 24.90 -5.49
CA LEU A 241 -18.98 24.56 -4.08
C LEU A 241 -18.53 25.73 -3.20
N GLU A 242 -19.08 25.80 -1.98
CA GLU A 242 -18.61 26.76 -0.97
C GLU A 242 -17.14 26.48 -0.64
N LEU A 243 -16.30 27.51 -0.75
CA LEU A 243 -14.89 27.41 -0.38
C LEU A 243 -14.72 27.60 1.13
N LYS A 244 -14.22 26.56 1.81
CA LYS A 244 -13.92 26.58 3.24
C LYS A 244 -12.41 26.60 3.43
N TYR A 245 -11.89 27.58 4.15
CA TYR A 245 -10.46 27.74 4.43
C TYR A 245 -10.26 28.53 5.74
N SER A 246 -9.14 28.31 6.44
CA SER A 246 -8.83 29.02 7.69
C SER A 246 -7.88 30.21 7.46
N SER A 247 -8.01 31.23 8.31
CA SER A 247 -7.17 32.44 8.28
C SER A 247 -5.76 32.24 8.86
N GLU A 248 -5.51 31.11 9.53
CA GLU A 248 -4.27 30.84 10.28
C GLU A 248 -3.15 30.22 9.44
N ASN A 249 -3.45 29.74 8.22
CA ASN A 249 -2.48 29.08 7.34
C ASN A 249 -1.54 30.04 6.60
N LEU A 250 -1.32 31.23 7.15
CA LEU A 250 -0.68 32.37 6.47
C LEU A 250 0.73 32.70 6.94
N HIS A 251 1.31 31.97 7.88
CA HIS A 251 2.68 32.23 8.32
C HIS A 251 3.78 31.74 7.34
N ILE A 252 3.53 31.81 6.02
CA ILE A 252 4.34 31.15 4.97
C ILE A 252 5.06 32.18 4.07
N ASP A 253 4.99 33.48 4.40
CA ASP A 253 5.63 34.60 3.68
C ASP A 253 7.18 34.51 3.56
N LYS A 254 7.81 33.48 4.13
CA LYS A 254 9.27 33.27 4.12
C LYS A 254 9.77 32.31 3.05
N ILE A 255 8.90 31.79 2.17
CA ILE A 255 9.27 30.79 1.15
C ILE A 255 8.98 31.32 -0.27
N PRO A 256 10.01 31.54 -1.12
CA PRO A 256 9.86 32.20 -2.44
C PRO A 256 8.86 31.57 -3.41
N THR A 257 8.64 30.26 -3.32
CA THR A 257 7.73 29.47 -4.16
C THR A 257 6.27 29.51 -3.70
N TYR A 258 6.03 29.91 -2.45
CA TYR A 258 4.68 30.18 -1.93
C TYR A 258 4.02 31.39 -2.60
N ASN A 259 4.85 32.26 -3.20
CA ASN A 259 4.39 33.34 -4.06
C ASN A 259 3.45 32.86 -5.17
N TYR A 260 3.56 31.64 -5.70
CA TYR A 260 2.64 31.18 -6.76
C TYR A 260 1.24 30.90 -6.23
N ILE A 261 1.09 30.23 -5.08
CA ILE A 261 -0.21 30.00 -4.43
C ILE A 261 -0.79 31.33 -3.92
N ILE A 262 0.05 32.19 -3.33
CA ILE A 262 -0.35 33.56 -2.94
C ILE A 262 -0.79 34.36 -4.17
N ASN A 263 -0.03 34.32 -5.27
CA ASN A 263 -0.36 35.04 -6.49
C ASN A 263 -1.65 34.48 -7.11
N TRP A 264 -1.83 33.17 -7.12
CA TRP A 264 -3.08 32.56 -7.52
C TRP A 264 -4.23 33.10 -6.68
N TRP A 265 -4.08 33.16 -5.36
CA TRP A 265 -5.11 33.67 -4.47
C TRP A 265 -5.39 35.16 -4.66
N LYS A 266 -4.35 35.99 -4.82
CA LYS A 266 -4.50 37.43 -5.13
C LYS A 266 -5.26 37.65 -6.43
N ASN A 267 -5.08 36.77 -7.41
CA ASN A 267 -5.72 36.84 -8.72
C ASN A 267 -7.02 36.03 -8.81
N SER A 268 -7.40 35.28 -7.77
CA SER A 268 -8.56 34.39 -7.81
C SER A 268 -9.89 35.15 -7.70
N GLY A 269 -9.86 36.40 -7.22
CA GLY A 269 -11.05 37.18 -6.88
C GLY A 269 -11.68 36.77 -5.54
N LEU A 270 -11.08 35.82 -4.82
CA LEU A 270 -11.48 35.44 -3.47
C LEU A 270 -11.10 36.53 -2.47
N PRO A 271 -11.79 36.61 -1.31
CA PRO A 271 -11.43 37.56 -0.26
C PRO A 271 -9.93 37.49 0.01
N PRO A 272 -9.25 38.65 0.11
CA PRO A 272 -7.84 38.67 0.43
C PRO A 272 -7.64 37.93 1.74
N ILE A 273 -6.73 36.97 1.75
CA ILE A 273 -6.39 36.30 2.99
C ILE A 273 -5.73 37.36 3.88
N LEU A 274 -6.35 37.68 5.03
CA LEU A 274 -5.85 38.72 5.93
C LEU A 274 -4.53 38.25 6.54
N ILE A 275 -3.42 38.66 5.93
CA ILE A 275 -2.07 38.53 6.48
C ILE A 275 -2.00 39.52 7.65
N LYS A 276 -2.09 39.01 8.89
CA LYS A 276 -1.76 39.78 10.10
C LYS A 276 -0.42 39.35 10.63
#